data_AF-A0A4V1KNU3-F1
#
_entry.id   AF-A0A4V1KNU3-F1
#
_cell.length_a   1.000
_cell.length_b   1.000
_cell.length_c   1.000
_cell.angle_alpha   90.00
_cell.angle_beta   90.00
_cell.angle_gamma   90.00
#
_symmetry.space_group_name_H-M   'P 1'
#
loop_
_entity.id
_entity.type
_entity.pdbx_description
1 polymer ?
#
loop_
_entity_poly.entity_id
_entity_poly.type
_entity_poly.pdbx_seq_one_letter_code
_entity_poly.pdbx_strand_id
1 'polypeptide(L)'
;METTREQAKQQSHDETVASLQELLEKTYDASAGYKEALKKAENVHLKNYLKERAVLRDRFATELSDALLRLDEKPKEKGSTAGDLHRTWMNIKQAFSTDKDESILEECIRGEKASVEEYEEVLQKKPYRPEITNIITSQKREVEQSLSNIKTLEDLA
;
A
#
# COMPACT_ATOMS: atom_id res chain seq x y z
N MET A 1 19.11 -30.90 -17.19
CA MET A 1 19.89 -29.65 -17.05
C MET A 1 19.04 -28.57 -17.67
N GLU A 2 18.66 -27.54 -16.91
CA GLU A 2 17.86 -26.43 -17.45
C GLU A 2 18.70 -25.60 -18.42
N THR A 3 18.05 -25.08 -19.46
CA THR A 3 18.69 -24.21 -20.45
C THR A 3 18.80 -22.77 -19.93
N THR A 4 19.71 -21.96 -20.49
CA THR A 4 19.82 -20.52 -20.18
C THR A 4 18.48 -19.78 -20.36
N ARG A 5 17.63 -20.24 -21.29
CA ARG A 5 16.31 -19.66 -21.53
C ARG A 5 15.30 -20.00 -20.43
N GLU A 6 15.34 -21.23 -19.93
CA GLU A 6 14.49 -21.66 -18.81
C GLU A 6 14.87 -20.93 -17.53
N GLN A 7 16.17 -20.78 -17.26
CA GLN A 7 16.69 -20.01 -16.13
C GLN A 7 16.24 -18.54 -16.17
N ALA A 8 16.34 -17.89 -17.33
CA ALA A 8 15.89 -16.50 -17.48
C ALA A 8 14.36 -16.35 -17.30
N LYS A 9 13.58 -17.34 -17.74
CA LYS A 9 12.12 -17.35 -17.54
C LYS A 9 11.78 -17.52 -16.05
N GLN A 10 12.46 -18.42 -15.36
CA GLN A 10 12.26 -18.64 -13.92
C GLN A 10 12.63 -17.38 -13.12
N GLN A 11 13.80 -16.80 -13.39
CA GLN A 11 14.22 -15.56 -12.74
C GLN A 11 13.19 -14.43 -12.95
N SER A 12 12.66 -14.29 -14.17
CA SER A 12 11.63 -13.28 -14.43
C SER A 12 10.31 -13.58 -13.70
N HIS A 13 9.94 -14.85 -13.55
CA HIS A 13 8.79 -15.22 -12.73
C HIS A 13 9.04 -14.84 -11.26
N ASP A 14 10.16 -15.25 -10.68
CA ASP A 14 10.54 -14.99 -9.28
C ASP A 14 10.55 -13.49 -8.94
N GLU A 15 11.13 -12.65 -9.82
CA GLU A 15 11.16 -11.20 -9.65
C GLU A 15 9.76 -10.56 -9.70
N THR A 16 8.86 -11.10 -10.53
CA THR A 16 7.46 -10.65 -10.59
C THR A 16 6.73 -11.01 -9.30
N VAL A 17 6.91 -12.26 -8.83
CA VAL A 17 6.34 -12.74 -7.58
C VAL A 17 6.84 -11.90 -6.40
N ALA A 18 8.15 -11.66 -6.31
CA ALA A 18 8.75 -10.84 -5.28
C ALA A 18 8.15 -9.43 -5.23
N SER A 19 7.99 -8.79 -6.40
CA SER A 19 7.40 -7.45 -6.51
C SER A 19 5.94 -7.41 -6.04
N LEU A 20 5.14 -8.40 -6.40
CA LEU A 20 3.73 -8.48 -5.99
C LEU A 20 3.58 -8.78 -4.50
N GLN A 21 4.43 -9.66 -3.94
CA GLN A 21 4.44 -9.96 -2.51
C GLN A 21 4.84 -8.74 -1.68
N GLU A 22 5.80 -7.95 -2.16
CA GLU A 22 6.22 -6.69 -1.53
C GLU A 22 5.06 -5.69 -1.49
N LEU A 23 4.39 -5.44 -2.63
CA LEU A 23 3.21 -4.58 -2.68
C LEU A 23 2.07 -5.09 -1.80
N LEU A 24 1.88 -6.41 -1.72
CA LEU A 24 0.84 -7.04 -0.90
C LEU A 24 1.10 -6.80 0.60
N GLU A 25 2.32 -7.01 1.07
CA GLU A 25 2.70 -6.73 2.46
C GLU A 25 2.50 -5.26 2.82
N LYS A 26 2.97 -4.35 1.97
CA LYS A 26 2.81 -2.91 2.17
C LYS A 26 1.35 -2.48 2.15
N THR A 27 0.53 -3.13 1.33
CA THR A 27 -0.92 -2.90 1.28
C THR A 27 -1.60 -3.32 2.60
N TYR A 28 -1.21 -4.47 3.17
CA TYR A 28 -1.71 -4.86 4.49
C TYR A 28 -1.26 -3.90 5.59
N ASP A 29 -0.01 -3.45 5.56
CA ASP A 29 0.52 -2.47 6.51
C ASP A 29 -0.28 -1.16 6.42
N ALA A 30 -0.55 -0.66 5.21
CA ALA A 30 -1.38 0.53 5.00
C ALA A 30 -2.82 0.35 5.49
N SER A 31 -3.47 -0.80 5.18
CA SER A 31 -4.83 -1.12 5.66
C SER A 31 -4.91 -1.10 7.18
N ALA A 32 -3.94 -1.72 7.86
CA ALA A 32 -3.86 -1.71 9.31
C ALA A 32 -3.63 -0.29 9.87
N GLY A 33 -2.76 0.50 9.24
CA GLY A 33 -2.52 1.90 9.60
C GLY A 33 -3.80 2.73 9.57
N TYR A 34 -4.59 2.61 8.50
CA TYR A 34 -5.88 3.29 8.37
C TYR A 34 -6.90 2.84 9.41
N LYS A 35 -6.97 1.53 9.70
CA LYS A 35 -7.85 0.98 10.74
C LYS A 35 -7.47 1.47 12.14
N GLU A 36 -6.18 1.65 12.42
CA GLU A 36 -5.71 2.20 13.69
C GLU A 36 -5.96 3.72 13.79
N ALA A 37 -5.68 4.48 12.72
CA ALA A 37 -5.98 5.90 12.65
C ALA A 37 -7.49 6.18 12.84
N LEU A 38 -8.35 5.34 12.26
CA LEU A 38 -9.81 5.43 12.40
C LEU A 38 -10.28 5.38 13.86
N LYS A 39 -9.60 4.59 14.71
CA LYS A 39 -9.91 4.47 16.15
C LYS A 39 -9.50 5.70 16.94
N LYS A 40 -8.59 6.52 16.40
CA LYS A 40 -8.00 7.68 17.07
C LYS A 40 -8.57 9.01 16.60
N ALA A 41 -9.04 9.06 15.36
CA ALA A 41 -9.68 10.25 14.82
C ALA A 41 -10.91 10.64 15.66
N GLU A 42 -11.21 11.93 15.70
CA GLU A 42 -12.37 12.48 16.41
C GLU A 42 -13.41 12.98 15.41
N ASN A 43 -12.98 13.71 14.37
CA ASN A 43 -13.80 14.24 13.27
C ASN A 43 -14.45 13.13 12.43
N VAL A 44 -15.76 13.28 12.19
CA VAL A 44 -16.58 12.31 11.46
C VAL A 44 -16.19 12.20 9.98
N HIS A 45 -15.81 13.30 9.34
CA HIS A 45 -15.35 13.30 7.95
C HIS A 45 -14.02 12.57 7.81
N LEU A 46 -13.07 12.81 8.72
CA LEU A 46 -11.80 12.09 8.75
C LEU A 46 -12.01 10.59 8.97
N LYS A 47 -12.89 10.20 9.91
CA LYS A 47 -13.24 8.78 10.10
C LYS A 47 -13.78 8.14 8.83
N ASN A 48 -14.69 8.80 8.13
CA ASN A 48 -15.24 8.27 6.87
C ASN A 48 -14.14 8.10 5.82
N TYR A 49 -13.27 9.10 5.66
CA TYR A 49 -12.12 9.02 4.77
C TYR A 49 -11.20 7.83 5.11
N LEU A 50 -10.79 7.69 6.38
CA LEU A 50 -9.90 6.60 6.83
C LEU A 50 -10.52 5.22 6.62
N LYS A 51 -11.84 5.09 6.86
CA LYS A 51 -12.59 3.86 6.60
C LYS A 51 -12.58 3.51 5.11
N GLU A 52 -12.85 4.47 4.23
CA GLU A 52 -12.80 4.26 2.78
C GLU A 52 -11.40 3.85 2.33
N ARG A 53 -10.34 4.46 2.89
CA ARG A 53 -8.96 4.09 2.57
C ARG A 53 -8.63 2.66 3.01
N ALA A 54 -9.07 2.25 4.21
CA ALA A 54 -8.91 0.87 4.66
C ALA A 54 -9.59 -0.13 3.71
N VAL A 55 -10.82 0.16 3.26
CA VAL A 55 -11.55 -0.67 2.28
C VAL A 55 -10.83 -0.73 0.94
N LEU A 56 -10.31 0.41 0.46
CA LEU A 56 -9.53 0.45 -0.77
C LEU A 56 -8.28 -0.44 -0.69
N ARG A 57 -7.54 -0.38 0.42
CA ARG A 57 -6.36 -1.24 0.63
C ARG A 57 -6.73 -2.71 0.73
N ASP A 58 -7.84 -3.08 1.36
CA ASP A 58 -8.32 -4.46 1.39
C ASP A 58 -8.67 -4.97 -0.04
N ARG A 59 -9.21 -4.09 -0.91
CA ARG A 59 -9.45 -4.40 -2.33
C ARG A 59 -8.14 -4.65 -3.08
N PHE A 60 -7.14 -3.78 -2.90
CA PHE A 60 -5.82 -3.95 -3.52
C PHE A 60 -5.15 -5.26 -3.11
N ALA A 61 -5.23 -5.63 -1.81
CA ALA A 61 -4.69 -6.88 -1.32
C ALA A 61 -5.35 -8.09 -1.99
N THR A 62 -6.65 -8.02 -2.26
CA THR A 62 -7.39 -9.04 -2.99
C THR A 62 -6.89 -9.16 -4.44
N GLU A 63 -6.78 -8.02 -5.15
CA GLU A 63 -6.30 -7.99 -6.54
C GLU A 63 -4.87 -8.55 -6.70
N LEU A 64 -3.97 -8.20 -5.76
CA LEU A 64 -2.58 -8.68 -5.73
C LEU A 64 -2.52 -10.17 -5.37
N SER A 65 -3.33 -10.62 -4.41
CA SER A 65 -3.44 -12.03 -4.04
C SER A 65 -3.93 -12.88 -5.20
N ASP A 66 -4.96 -12.43 -5.91
CA ASP A 66 -5.47 -13.11 -7.10
C ASP A 66 -4.44 -13.18 -8.22
N ALA A 67 -3.62 -12.13 -8.38
CA ALA A 67 -2.52 -12.13 -9.34
C ALA A 67 -1.44 -13.16 -9.00
N LEU A 68 -1.07 -13.28 -7.72
CA LEU A 68 -0.13 -14.29 -7.23
C LEU A 68 -0.68 -15.71 -7.43
N LEU A 69 -1.96 -15.95 -7.11
CA LEU A 69 -2.59 -17.25 -7.34
C LEU A 69 -2.60 -17.64 -8.82
N ARG A 70 -2.80 -16.69 -9.73
CA ARG A 70 -2.69 -16.92 -11.19
C ARG A 70 -1.26 -17.22 -11.67
N LEU A 71 -0.26 -16.92 -10.86
CA LEU A 71 1.14 -17.26 -11.09
C LEU A 71 1.55 -18.58 -10.40
N ASP A 72 0.57 -19.34 -9.89
CA ASP A 72 0.75 -20.55 -9.08
C ASP A 72 1.51 -20.32 -7.77
N GLU A 73 1.43 -19.09 -7.24
CA GLU A 73 2.10 -18.69 -6.00
C GLU A 73 1.13 -18.50 -4.85
N LYS A 74 1.59 -18.82 -3.63
CA LYS A 74 0.80 -18.58 -2.42
C LYS A 74 0.95 -17.12 -1.96
N PRO A 75 -0.14 -16.32 -1.89
CA PRO A 75 -0.07 -14.98 -1.33
C PRO A 75 0.32 -15.01 0.14
N LYS A 76 1.11 -14.02 0.57
CA LYS A 76 1.32 -13.78 2.00
C LYS A 76 0.00 -13.39 2.66
N GLU A 77 -0.24 -13.89 3.86
CA GLU A 77 -1.52 -13.72 4.57
C GLU A 77 -1.56 -12.48 5.49
N LYS A 78 -0.42 -11.80 5.66
CA LYS A 78 -0.28 -10.63 6.54
C LYS A 78 0.81 -9.68 6.04
N GLY A 79 0.76 -8.45 6.57
CA GLY A 79 1.78 -7.43 6.36
C GLY A 79 3.13 -7.78 6.98
N SER A 80 4.09 -6.85 6.86
CA SER A 80 5.46 -7.09 7.28
C SER A 80 5.57 -7.17 8.82
N THR A 81 6.42 -8.05 9.33
CA THR A 81 6.57 -8.24 10.79
C THR A 81 7.37 -7.15 11.51
N ALA A 82 7.98 -6.18 10.81
CA ALA A 82 9.14 -5.48 11.40
C ALA A 82 9.29 -3.96 11.20
N GLY A 83 8.64 -3.28 10.26
CA GLY A 83 9.15 -1.96 9.85
C GLY A 83 8.29 -0.77 10.21
N ASP A 84 7.26 -0.56 9.39
CA ASP A 84 6.75 0.78 9.16
C ASP A 84 5.44 1.01 9.89
N LEU A 85 4.60 -0.03 9.99
CA LEU A 85 3.37 0.03 10.77
C LEU A 85 3.64 0.28 12.27
N HIS A 86 4.64 -0.39 12.85
CA HIS A 86 4.95 -0.23 14.28
C HIS A 86 5.51 1.18 14.58
N ARG A 87 6.29 1.77 13.66
CA ARG A 87 6.82 3.12 13.81
C ARG A 87 5.76 4.20 13.58
N THR A 88 4.96 4.09 12.52
CA THR A 88 3.82 4.98 12.26
C THR A 88 2.86 5.00 13.44
N TRP A 89 2.54 3.84 14.03
CA TRP A 89 1.70 3.78 15.23
C TRP A 89 2.37 4.33 16.50
N MET A 90 3.68 4.14 16.68
CA MET A 90 4.42 4.76 17.78
C MET A 90 4.47 6.28 17.66
N ASN A 91 4.52 6.83 16.45
CA ASN A 91 4.50 8.27 16.22
C ASN A 91 3.11 8.86 16.53
N ILE A 92 2.04 8.23 16.07
CA ILE A 92 0.66 8.63 16.41
C ILE A 92 0.42 8.56 17.93
N LYS A 93 0.97 7.56 18.62
CA LYS A 93 0.87 7.44 20.08
C LYS A 93 1.67 8.50 20.85
N GLN A 94 2.76 9.01 20.26
CA GLN A 94 3.61 10.03 20.86
C GLN A 94 3.17 11.46 20.50
N ALA A 95 2.26 11.62 19.54
CA ALA A 95 1.63 12.90 19.25
C ALA A 95 0.76 13.33 20.44
N PHE A 96 1.40 13.95 21.42
CA PHE A 96 0.80 14.75 22.50
C PHE A 96 0.32 16.11 21.97
N SER A 97 -0.13 16.20 20.70
CA SER A 97 -0.68 17.43 20.15
C SER A 97 -2.12 17.62 20.63
N THR A 98 -2.51 18.88 20.78
CA THR A 98 -3.89 19.28 21.08
C THR A 98 -4.84 18.98 19.91
N ASP A 99 -4.28 18.71 18.72
CA ASP A 99 -5.03 18.48 17.47
C ASP A 99 -4.67 17.12 16.83
N LYS A 100 -5.35 16.07 17.30
CA LYS A 100 -5.07 14.68 16.90
C LYS A 100 -5.41 14.39 15.44
N ASP A 101 -6.42 15.08 14.90
CA ASP A 101 -6.91 14.83 13.55
C ASP A 101 -5.94 15.38 12.49
N GLU A 102 -5.35 16.55 12.73
CA GLU A 102 -4.28 17.12 11.90
C GLU A 102 -3.07 16.19 11.84
N SER A 103 -2.57 15.73 12.98
CA SER A 103 -1.44 14.79 13.01
C SER A 103 -1.75 13.46 12.33
N ILE A 104 -3.01 13.00 12.35
CA ILE A 104 -3.43 11.81 11.60
C ILE A 104 -3.42 12.08 10.09
N LEU A 105 -3.90 13.25 9.65
CA LEU A 105 -3.90 13.65 8.24
C LEU A 105 -2.47 13.72 7.68
N GLU A 106 -1.56 14.39 8.39
CA GLU A 106 -0.13 14.49 8.00
C GLU A 106 0.51 13.11 7.81
N GLU A 107 0.25 12.19 8.75
CA GLU A 107 0.78 10.82 8.68
C GLU A 107 0.16 10.01 7.54
N CYS A 108 -1.12 10.23 7.22
CA CYS A 108 -1.75 9.64 6.04
C CYS A 108 -1.14 10.18 4.75
N ILE A 109 -0.88 11.48 4.66
CA ILE A 109 -0.21 12.11 3.51
C ILE A 109 1.19 11.53 3.31
N ARG A 110 1.96 11.38 4.40
CA ARG A 110 3.29 10.78 4.38
C ARG A 110 3.24 9.33 3.90
N GLY A 111 2.28 8.55 4.40
CA GLY A 111 2.08 7.16 3.99
C GLY A 111 1.68 7.01 2.53
N GLU A 112 0.75 7.84 2.03
CA GLU A 112 0.33 7.80 0.62
C GLU A 112 1.46 8.20 -0.33
N LYS A 113 2.27 9.20 0.01
CA LYS A 113 3.49 9.54 -0.77
C LYS A 113 4.44 8.35 -0.86
N ALA A 114 4.74 7.71 0.27
CA ALA A 114 5.59 6.52 0.31
C ALA A 114 5.00 5.38 -0.54
N SER A 115 3.68 5.14 -0.48
CA SER A 115 3.04 4.15 -1.34
C SER A 115 3.21 4.47 -2.83
N VAL A 116 3.07 5.74 -3.25
CA VAL A 116 3.29 6.13 -4.65
C VAL A 116 4.72 5.78 -5.08
N GLU A 117 5.71 6.13 -4.27
CA GLU A 117 7.13 5.83 -4.51
C GLU A 117 7.36 4.31 -4.61
N GLU A 118 6.79 3.50 -3.71
CA GLU A 118 6.87 2.04 -3.74
C GLU A 118 6.31 1.45 -5.07
N TYR A 119 5.18 1.98 -5.56
CA TYR A 119 4.64 1.58 -6.87
C TYR A 119 5.56 1.98 -8.03
N GLU A 120 6.17 3.18 -7.98
CA GLU A 120 7.11 3.65 -9.01
C GLU A 120 8.37 2.80 -9.05
N GLU A 121 8.95 2.51 -7.88
CA GLU A 121 10.12 1.64 -7.76
C GLU A 121 9.83 0.26 -8.35
N VAL A 122 8.68 -0.34 -8.00
CA VAL A 122 8.27 -1.62 -8.58
C VAL A 122 8.17 -1.53 -10.11
N LEU A 123 7.48 -0.53 -10.65
CA LEU A 123 7.33 -0.37 -12.10
C LEU A 123 8.67 -0.13 -12.83
N GLN A 124 9.68 0.41 -12.15
CA GLN A 124 11.02 0.66 -12.70
C GLN A 124 11.94 -0.56 -12.64
N LYS A 125 11.67 -1.56 -11.79
CA LYS A 125 12.53 -2.76 -11.65
C LYS A 125 12.71 -3.49 -12.98
N LYS A 126 11.64 -3.65 -13.75
CA LYS A 126 11.63 -4.33 -15.05
C LYS A 126 10.30 -4.18 -15.80
N PRO A 127 10.23 -4.55 -17.09
CA PRO A 127 8.95 -4.75 -17.75
C PRO A 127 8.18 -5.96 -17.18
N TYR A 128 6.92 -5.74 -16.80
CA TYR A 128 5.99 -6.79 -16.40
C TYR A 128 5.07 -7.18 -17.56
N ARG A 129 4.40 -8.34 -17.43
CA ARG A 129 3.32 -8.72 -18.33
C ARG A 129 2.19 -7.68 -18.26
N PRO A 130 1.47 -7.40 -19.37
CA PRO A 130 0.43 -6.36 -19.40
C PRO A 130 -0.61 -6.46 -18.28
N GLU A 131 -1.04 -7.68 -17.95
CA GLU A 131 -2.00 -7.93 -16.86
C GLU A 131 -1.49 -7.44 -15.50
N ILE A 132 -0.21 -7.67 -15.20
CA ILE A 132 0.44 -7.25 -13.95
C ILE A 132 0.68 -5.74 -13.96
N THR A 133 1.17 -5.19 -15.07
CA THR A 133 1.35 -3.74 -15.24
C THR A 133 0.04 -2.99 -15.02
N ASN A 134 -1.09 -3.50 -15.54
CA ASN A 134 -2.40 -2.88 -15.38
C ASN A 134 -2.85 -2.85 -13.91
N ILE A 135 -2.62 -3.92 -13.15
CA ILE A 135 -2.94 -3.94 -11.71
C ILE A 135 -2.12 -2.89 -10.97
N ILE A 136 -0.79 -2.93 -11.13
CA ILE A 136 0.14 -2.04 -10.43
C ILE A 136 -0.13 -0.57 -10.76
N THR A 137 -0.35 -0.25 -12.05
CA THR A 137 -0.63 1.13 -12.49
C THR A 137 -2.01 1.63 -12.09
N SER A 138 -3.04 0.76 -12.08
CA SER A 138 -4.38 1.14 -11.60
C SER A 138 -4.37 1.46 -10.11
N GLN A 139 -3.74 0.60 -9.30
CA GLN A 139 -3.63 0.82 -7.87
C GLN A 139 -2.83 2.09 -7.57
N LYS A 140 -1.67 2.28 -8.21
CA LYS A 140 -0.88 3.52 -8.12
C LYS A 140 -1.74 4.76 -8.38
N ARG A 141 -2.50 4.76 -9.48
CA ARG A 141 -3.36 5.90 -9.86
C ARG A 141 -4.42 6.21 -8.80
N GLU A 142 -4.97 5.20 -8.14
CA GLU A 142 -5.94 5.38 -7.05
C GLU A 142 -5.28 5.89 -5.75
N VAL A 143 -4.04 5.51 -5.48
CA VAL A 143 -3.20 6.10 -4.41
C VAL A 143 -2.91 7.58 -4.70
N GLU A 144 -2.49 7.91 -5.92
CA GLU A 144 -2.26 9.31 -6.33
C GLU A 144 -3.52 10.18 -6.19
N GLN A 145 -4.70 9.64 -6.57
CA GLN A 145 -5.98 10.32 -6.35
C GLN A 145 -6.29 10.51 -4.86
N SER A 146 -6.01 9.50 -4.04
CA SER A 146 -6.19 9.58 -2.59
C SER A 146 -5.31 10.69 -1.99
N LEU A 147 -4.04 10.74 -2.39
CA LEU A 147 -3.09 11.78 -1.99
C LEU A 147 -3.53 13.18 -2.41
N SER A 148 -4.11 13.33 -3.60
CA SER A 148 -4.66 14.61 -4.04
C SER A 148 -5.84 15.04 -3.17
N ASN A 149 -6.77 14.13 -2.89
CA ASN A 149 -7.98 14.44 -2.13
C ASN A 149 -7.67 14.82 -0.67
N ILE A 150 -6.74 14.12 -0.02
CA ILE A 150 -6.41 14.39 1.38
C ILE A 150 -5.69 15.73 1.56
N LYS A 151 -4.83 16.13 0.62
CA LYS A 151 -4.21 17.46 0.63
C LYS A 151 -5.26 18.57 0.54
N THR A 152 -6.31 18.36 -0.25
CA THR A 152 -7.42 19.33 -0.33
C THR A 152 -8.20 19.41 0.97
N LEU A 153 -8.29 18.32 1.75
CA LEU A 153 -8.92 18.32 3.07
C LEU A 153 -8.05 19.04 4.11
N GLU A 154 -6.73 18.86 4.05
CA GLU A 154 -5.75 19.59 4.89
C GLU A 154 -5.81 21.10 4.63
N ASP A 155 -5.88 21.54 3.36
CA ASP A 155 -5.98 22.96 2.99
C ASP A 155 -7.29 23.64 3.46
N LEU A 156 -8.33 22.86 3.82
CA LEU A 156 -9.64 23.34 4.23
C LEU A 156 -9.89 23.29 5.75
N ALA A 157 -9.03 22.60 6.50
CA ALA A 157 -9.10 22.48 7.95
C ALA A 157 -8.39 23.66 8.64
#